data_AF-A0A1G8TNB6-F1
#
_entry.id   AF-A0A1G8TNB6-F1
#
_cell.length_a   1.000
_cell.length_b   1.000
_cell.length_c   1.000
_cell.angle_alpha   90.00
_cell.angle_beta   90.00
_cell.angle_gamma   90.00
#
_symmetry.space_group_name_H-M   'P 1'
#
loop_
_entity.id
_entity.type
_entity.pdbx_description
1 polymer ?
#
loop_
_entity_poly.entity_id
_entity_poly.type
_entity_poly.pdbx_seq_one_letter_code
_entity_poly.pdbx_strand_id
1 'polypeptide(L)' 'MALTAHAPLLAYLDAQRPLPPVAALTLRLAVVFAQWSQRRRTRQALKQLDDHLLRDLGLERHVAQAEARRMFWQG' A
#
# COMPACT_ATOMS: atom_id res chain seq x y z
N MET A 1 -10.98 19.09 5.54
CA MET A 1 -10.30 17.91 4.96
C MET A 1 -9.18 18.42 4.06
N ALA A 2 -7.95 18.46 4.56
CA ALA A 2 -6.80 18.93 3.79
C ALA A 2 -6.44 17.85 2.74
N LEU A 3 -6.98 17.98 1.53
CA LEU A 3 -6.37 17.37 0.37
C LEU A 3 -5.05 18.11 0.18
N THR A 4 -3.97 17.59 0.75
CA THR A 4 -2.63 18.10 0.48
C THR A 4 -2.46 18.15 -1.04
N ALA A 5 -2.26 19.35 -1.59
CA ALA A 5 -2.08 19.55 -3.02
C ALA A 5 -0.69 19.02 -3.40
N HIS A 6 -0.56 17.71 -3.60
CA HIS A 6 0.71 17.08 -3.97
C HIS A 6 1.09 17.34 -5.44
N ALA A 7 0.12 17.67 -6.28
CA ALA A 7 0.31 17.94 -7.71
C ALA A 7 1.40 19.00 -8.00
N PRO A 8 1.37 20.21 -7.39
CA PRO A 8 2.43 21.20 -7.60
C PRO A 8 3.81 20.76 -7.11
N LEU A 9 3.89 20.00 -6.01
CA LEU A 9 5.17 19.50 -5.49
C LEU A 9 5.80 18.47 -6.44
N LEU A 10 5.00 17.55 -6.98
CA LEU A 10 5.46 16.57 -7.97
C LEU A 10 5.90 17.24 -9.26
N ALA A 11 5.19 18.29 -9.71
CA ALA A 11 5.57 19.06 -10.89
C ALA A 11 6.93 19.77 -10.71
N TYR A 12 7.19 20.34 -9.53
CA TYR A 12 8.48 20.96 -9.22
C TYR A 12 9.64 19.95 -9.23
N LEU A 13 9.42 18.76 -8.63
CA LEU A 13 10.42 17.68 -8.62
C LEU A 13 10.71 17.15 -10.04
N ASP A 14 9.69 17.06 -10.89
CA ASP A 14 9.85 16.60 -12.28
C ASP A 14 10.60 17.63 -13.15
N ALA A 15 10.43 18.92 -12.86
CA ALA A 15 11.14 20.02 -13.53
C ALA A 15 12.63 20.10 -13.18
N GLN A 16 13.06 19.59 -12.01
CA GLN A 16 14.46 19.67 -11.53
C GLN A 16 15.28 18.40 -11.81
N ARG A 17 15.35 17.93 -13.06
CA ARG A 17 16.25 16.81 -13.40
C ARG A 17 17.69 17.29 -13.63
N PRO A 18 18.71 16.61 -13.08
CA PRO A 18 18.62 15.41 -12.25
C PRO A 18 18.20 15.71 -10.79
N LEU A 19 17.29 14.89 -10.27
CA LEU A 19 16.83 14.98 -8.88
C LEU A 19 17.99 14.77 -7.91
N PRO A 20 18.09 15.56 -6.82
CA PRO A 20 19.04 15.29 -5.75
C PRO A 20 18.86 13.85 -5.21
N PRO A 21 19.94 13.12 -4.90
CA PRO A 21 19.88 11.71 -4.51
C PRO A 21 19.00 11.46 -3.28
N VAL A 22 19.00 12.40 -2.33
CA VAL A 22 18.13 12.35 -1.13
C VAL A 22 16.65 12.45 -1.51
N ALA A 23 16.29 13.33 -2.44
CA ALA A 23 14.92 13.48 -2.92
C ALA A 23 14.43 12.24 -3.68
N ALA A 24 15.32 11.61 -4.47
CA ALA A 24 15.01 10.36 -5.14
C ALA A 24 14.77 9.21 -4.14
N LEU A 25 15.57 9.13 -3.06
CA LEU A 25 15.42 8.12 -2.02
C LEU A 25 14.10 8.29 -1.26
N THR A 26 13.75 9.51 -0.85
CA THR A 26 12.49 9.77 -0.14
C THR A 26 11.28 9.43 -0.99
N LEU A 27 11.31 9.75 -2.29
CA LEU A 27 10.22 9.39 -3.20
C LEU A 27 10.05 7.88 -3.32
N ARG A 28 11.15 7.12 -3.43
CA ARG A 28 11.11 5.64 -3.44
C ARG A 28 10.51 5.09 -2.15
N LEU A 29 10.92 5.60 -0.99
CA LEU A 29 10.37 5.19 0.30
C LEU A 29 8.87 5.52 0.40
N ALA A 30 8.45 6.71 -0.05
CA ALA A 30 7.05 7.11 -0.05
C ALA A 30 6.17 6.13 -0.87
N VAL A 31 6.65 5.68 -2.03
CA VAL A 31 5.96 4.65 -2.84
C VAL A 31 5.87 3.32 -2.09
N VAL A 32 6.96 2.88 -1.47
CA VAL A 32 7.00 1.63 -0.68
C VAL A 32 5.99 1.70 0.48
N PHE A 33 5.96 2.81 1.23
CA PHE A 33 4.99 3.02 2.30
C PHE A 33 3.54 3.05 1.79
N ALA A 34 3.29 3.67 0.64
CA ALA A 34 1.96 3.68 0.03
C ALA A 34 1.49 2.27 -0.34
N GLN A 35 2.38 1.45 -0.92
CA GLN A 35 2.09 0.05 -1.23
C GLN A 35 1.83 -0.77 0.03
N TRP A 36 2.62 -0.59 1.09
CA TRP A 36 2.40 -1.25 2.38
C TRP A 36 1.07 -0.85 3.02
N SER A 37 0.71 0.44 2.96
CA SER A 37 -0.58 0.94 3.44
C SER A 37 -1.74 0.28 2.69
N GLN A 38 -1.64 0.18 1.36
CA GLN A 38 -2.64 -0.48 0.53
C GLN A 38 -2.77 -1.97 0.88
N ARG A 39 -1.65 -2.69 0.98
CA ARG A 39 -1.65 -4.12 1.36
C ARG A 39 -2.19 -4.34 2.77
N ARG A 40 -1.86 -3.47 3.72
CA ARG A 40 -2.39 -3.53 5.09
C ARG A 40 -3.91 -3.37 5.11
N ARG A 41 -4.46 -2.44 4.33
CA ARG A 41 -5.91 -2.26 4.20
C ARG A 41 -6.58 -3.50 3.61
N THR A 42 -6.03 -4.06 2.52
CA THR A 42 -6.55 -5.29 1.92
C THR A 42 -6.50 -6.48 2.89
N ARG A 43 -5.39 -6.65 3.62
CA ARG A 43 -5.25 -7.73 4.63
C ARG A 43 -6.17 -7.52 5.84
N GLN A 44 -6.40 -6.28 6.27
CA GLN A 44 -7.38 -5.99 7.31
C GLN A 44 -8.81 -6.27 6.85
N ALA A 45 -9.15 -5.93 5.61
CA ALA A 45 -10.45 -6.27 5.02
C ALA A 45 -10.66 -7.79 4.96
N LEU A 46 -9.65 -8.55 4.50
CA LEU A 46 -9.69 -10.03 4.49
C LEU A 46 -9.79 -10.63 5.90
N LYS A 47 -9.18 -10.00 6.90
CA LYS A 47 -9.29 -10.43 8.30
C LYS A 47 -10.69 -10.15 8.89
N GLN A 48 -11.38 -9.11 8.41
CA GLN A 48 -12.72 -8.73 8.84
C GLN A 48 -13.84 -9.43 8.04
N LEU A 49 -13.54 -10.07 6.90
CA LEU A 49 -14.52 -10.88 6.18
C LEU A 49 -14.96 -12.09 7.02
N ASP A 50 -16.27 -12.26 7.17
CA ASP A 50 -16.88 -13.43 7.79
C ASP A 50 -16.71 -14.70 6.94
N ASP A 51 -16.80 -15.86 7.59
CA ASP A 51 -16.57 -17.18 6.96
C ASP A 51 -17.48 -17.46 5.76
N HIS A 52 -18.69 -16.89 5.74
CA HIS A 52 -19.62 -17.05 4.62
C HIS A 52 -19.16 -16.28 3.37
N LEU A 53 -18.68 -15.05 3.53
CA LEU A 53 -18.13 -14.25 2.42
C LEU A 53 -16.85 -14.85 1.85
N LEU A 54 -16.03 -15.49 2.70
CA LEU A 54 -14.86 -16.22 2.25
C LEU A 54 -15.25 -17.43 1.39
N ARG A 55 -16.28 -18.18 1.77
CA ARG A 55 -16.80 -19.31 0.98
C ARG A 55 -17.37 -18.86 -0.37
N ASP A 56 -18.05 -17.73 -0.42
CA ASP A 56 -18.58 -17.17 -1.68
C ASP A 56 -17.45 -16.75 -2.65
N LEU A 57 -16.29 -16.37 -2.13
CA LEU A 57 -15.07 -16.09 -2.90
C LEU A 57 -14.26 -17.36 -3.23
N GLY A 58 -14.69 -18.54 -2.76
CA GLY A 58 -13.95 -19.80 -2.89
C GLY A 58 -12.66 -19.85 -2.07
N LEU A 59 -12.54 -19.01 -1.04
CA LEU A 59 -11.37 -18.93 -0.17
C LEU A 59 -11.65 -19.63 1.15
N GLU A 60 -10.76 -20.53 1.56
CA GLU A 60 -10.83 -21.12 2.90
C GLU A 60 -10.25 -20.17 3.97
N ARG A 61 -10.82 -20.20 5.17
CA ARG A 61 -10.40 -19.35 6.31
C ARG A 61 -8.90 -19.44 6.58
N HIS A 62 -8.32 -20.62 6.46
CA HIS A 62 -6.91 -20.86 6.73
C HIS A 62 -5.99 -20.16 5.69
N VAL A 63 -6.42 -20.09 4.42
CA VAL A 63 -5.72 -19.36 3.35
C VAL A 63 -5.79 -17.85 3.60
N ALA A 64 -6.96 -17.34 3.96
CA ALA A 64 -7.14 -15.92 4.30
C ALA A 64 -6.28 -15.52 5.52
N GLN A 65 -6.17 -16.39 6.53
CA GLN A 65 -5.31 -16.17 7.69
C GLN A 65 -3.82 -16.24 7.35
N ALA A 66 -3.40 -17.15 6.48
CA ALA A 66 -2.02 -17.23 6.00
C ALA A 66 -1.62 -15.95 5.24
N GLU A 67 -2.50 -15.45 4.37
CA GLU A 67 -2.29 -14.19 3.65
C GLU A 67 -2.30 -12.98 4.61
N ALA A 68 -3.19 -12.96 5.59
CA ALA A 68 -3.24 -11.92 6.62
C ALA A 68 -2.00 -11.91 7.53
N ARG A 69 -1.33 -13.06 7.70
CA ARG A 69 -0.10 -13.23 8.49
C ARG A 69 1.17 -12.88 7.72
N ARG A 70 1.12 -12.71 6.40
CA ARG A 70 2.30 -12.30 5.61
C ARG A 70 2.83 -10.97 6.12
N MET A 71 4.15 -10.85 6.17
CA MET A 71 4.82 -9.63 6.60
C MET A 71 4.46 -8.49 5.63
N PHE A 72 4.31 -7.27 6.16
CA PHE A 72 3.83 -6.14 5.37
C PHE A 72 4.77 -5.77 4.19
N TRP A 73 6.04 -6.18 4.27
CA TRP A 73 7.05 -5.98 3.24
C TRP A 73 7.13 -7.10 2.19
N GLN A 74 6.43 -8.23 2.38
CA GLN A 74 6.38 -9.29 1.38
C GLN A 74 5.33 -8.93 0.33
N GLY A 75 5.79 -8.81 -0.92
CA GLY A 75 4.95 -8.64 -2.11
C GLY A 75 4.43 -9.92 -2.68
#